data_AF-A0A383X6Q8-F1
#
_entry.id   AF-A0A383X6Q8-F1
#
_cell.length_a   1.000
_cell.length_b   1.000
_cell.length_c   1.000
_cell.angle_alpha   90.00
_cell.angle_beta   90.00
_cell.angle_gamma   90.00
#
_symmetry.space_group_name_H-M   'P 1'
#
loop_
_entity.id
_entity.type
_entity.pdbx_description
1 polymer ?
#
loop_
_entity_poly.entity_id
_entity_poly.type
_entity_poly.pdbx_seq_one_letter_code
_entity_poly.pdbx_strand_id
1 'polypeptide(L)'
;MHDALRRLLRDPFGTAARAWHKLVIAPRRYAIGDDYDAARYWEERFLRHGPSLASVGDEGMSEAEIRAAYASQAGEIFGMLERAGVGIAGSRLLEIGCGNGYYAEQLRARGLAQYQGFDITDAFFPLLREKFPGFHYVRGDITADRIEGEFDVVLMVDVIEHIVTDDKLRSALANVGAMTARGGMLVLAPVAPRGRRSLFYVRFWSQDEVVGALPGFQVVERSGRALLLRKQ
;
A
#
# COMPACT_ATOMS: atom_id res chain seq x y z
N MET A 1 -1.81 15.51 16.84
CA MET A 1 -2.80 16.26 17.65
C MET A 1 -3.41 17.44 16.88
N HIS A 2 -2.60 18.24 16.15
CA HIS A 2 -3.10 19.38 15.35
C HIS A 2 -4.13 19.02 14.25
N ASP A 3 -3.95 17.89 13.55
CA ASP A 3 -4.77 17.60 12.37
C ASP A 3 -6.17 17.05 12.71
N ALA A 4 -6.25 16.16 13.70
CA ALA A 4 -7.52 15.63 14.20
C ALA A 4 -8.41 16.72 14.83
N LEU A 5 -7.81 17.66 15.57
CA LEU A 5 -8.52 18.79 16.15
C LEU A 5 -9.03 19.74 15.06
N ARG A 6 -8.23 20.02 14.02
CA ARG A 6 -8.65 20.82 12.87
C ARG A 6 -9.83 20.19 12.12
N ARG A 7 -9.82 18.87 11.93
CA ARG A 7 -10.93 18.14 11.27
C ARG A 7 -12.21 18.17 12.09
N LEU A 8 -12.10 17.96 13.42
CA LEU A 8 -13.24 18.04 14.33
C LEU A 8 -13.86 19.44 14.34
N LEU A 9 -13.05 20.49 14.29
CA LEU A 9 -13.54 21.88 14.20
C LEU A 9 -14.23 22.17 12.85
N ARG A 10 -13.78 21.56 11.75
CA ARG A 10 -14.34 21.76 10.40
C ARG A 10 -15.67 21.01 10.19
N ASP A 11 -15.75 19.77 10.66
CA ASP A 11 -16.91 18.88 10.50
C ASP A 11 -17.10 18.03 11.77
N PRO A 12 -17.70 18.57 12.83
CA PRO A 12 -17.78 17.89 14.12
C PRO A 12 -18.66 16.64 14.06
N PHE A 13 -19.83 16.74 13.40
CA PHE A 13 -20.79 15.65 13.30
C PHE A 13 -20.28 14.52 12.39
N GLY A 14 -19.74 14.83 11.21
CA GLY A 14 -19.18 13.82 10.33
C GLY A 14 -17.92 13.19 10.92
N THR A 15 -17.09 13.94 11.64
CA THR A 15 -15.92 13.38 12.34
C THR A 15 -16.33 12.42 13.44
N ALA A 16 -17.33 12.77 14.25
CA ALA A 16 -17.87 11.88 15.28
C ALA A 16 -18.52 10.63 14.67
N ALA A 17 -19.30 10.76 13.59
CA ALA A 17 -19.91 9.64 12.89
C ALA A 17 -18.86 8.68 12.29
N ARG A 18 -17.81 9.22 11.65
CA ARG A 18 -16.68 8.42 11.12
C ARG A 18 -15.95 7.68 12.24
N ALA A 19 -15.70 8.35 13.36
CA ALA A 19 -15.07 7.72 14.53
C ALA A 19 -15.93 6.59 15.10
N TRP A 20 -17.24 6.83 15.28
CA TRP A 20 -18.19 5.82 15.74
C TRP A 20 -18.22 4.60 14.80
N HIS A 21 -18.30 4.84 13.49
CA HIS A 21 -18.27 3.76 12.50
C HIS A 21 -16.95 2.94 12.60
N LYS A 22 -15.79 3.60 12.63
CA LYS A 22 -14.47 2.95 12.68
C LYS A 22 -14.21 2.21 14.00
N LEU A 23 -14.76 2.69 15.12
CA LEU A 23 -14.52 2.13 16.45
C LEU A 23 -15.58 1.12 16.92
N VAL A 24 -16.79 1.16 16.37
CA VAL A 24 -17.92 0.34 16.85
C VAL A 24 -18.53 -0.52 15.76
N ILE A 25 -18.89 0.07 14.62
CA ILE A 25 -19.65 -0.63 13.57
C ILE A 25 -18.74 -1.55 12.76
N ALA A 26 -17.65 -1.02 12.22
CA ALA A 26 -16.74 -1.75 11.35
C ALA A 26 -16.06 -2.94 12.06
N PRO A 27 -15.56 -2.84 13.31
CA PRO A 27 -15.01 -3.99 14.02
C PRO A 27 -16.02 -5.14 14.17
N ARG A 28 -17.29 -4.85 14.48
CA ARG A 28 -18.33 -5.89 14.59
C ARG A 28 -18.62 -6.61 13.27
N ARG A 29 -18.37 -5.95 12.14
CA ARG A 29 -18.65 -6.49 10.81
C ARG A 29 -17.48 -7.28 10.23
N TYR A 30 -16.25 -6.83 10.50
CA TYR A 30 -15.07 -7.33 9.79
C TYR A 30 -14.01 -7.97 10.68
N ALA A 31 -13.97 -7.71 11.99
CA ALA A 31 -12.91 -8.26 12.85
C ALA A 31 -13.07 -9.77 13.03
N ILE A 32 -11.96 -10.49 12.99
CA ILE A 32 -11.86 -11.93 13.21
C ILE A 32 -10.71 -12.16 14.19
N GLY A 33 -11.02 -12.39 15.47
CA GLY A 33 -10.00 -12.52 16.51
C GLY A 33 -9.16 -11.25 16.66
N ASP A 34 -7.84 -11.37 16.51
CA ASP A 34 -6.89 -10.26 16.51
C ASP A 34 -6.65 -9.65 15.10
N ASP A 35 -7.34 -10.18 14.08
CA ASP A 35 -7.26 -9.79 12.67
C ASP A 35 -8.62 -9.30 12.13
N TYR A 36 -8.77 -9.21 10.81
CA TYR A 36 -10.01 -8.88 10.13
C TYR A 36 -10.11 -9.50 8.73
N ASP A 37 -11.33 -9.58 8.19
CA ASP A 37 -11.61 -9.97 6.82
C ASP A 37 -11.21 -8.85 5.85
N ALA A 38 -9.94 -8.86 5.44
CA ALA A 38 -9.35 -7.85 4.59
C ALA A 38 -9.99 -7.80 3.20
N ALA A 39 -10.23 -8.95 2.58
CA ALA A 39 -10.83 -9.05 1.25
C ALA A 39 -12.22 -8.40 1.24
N ARG A 40 -13.08 -8.80 2.19
CA ARG A 40 -14.43 -8.23 2.31
C ARG A 40 -14.40 -6.74 2.66
N TYR A 41 -13.54 -6.32 3.57
CA TYR A 41 -13.44 -4.92 3.98
C TYR A 41 -13.11 -4.01 2.78
N TRP A 42 -12.09 -4.39 2.00
CA TRP A 42 -11.64 -3.59 0.86
C TRP A 42 -12.61 -3.65 -0.32
N GLU A 43 -13.19 -4.81 -0.61
CA GLU A 43 -14.21 -4.95 -1.65
C GLU A 43 -15.44 -4.07 -1.36
N GLU A 44 -16.00 -4.15 -0.15
CA GLU A 44 -17.14 -3.32 0.25
C GLU A 44 -16.79 -1.82 0.27
N ARG A 45 -15.55 -1.47 0.60
CA ARG A 45 -15.08 -0.08 0.59
C ARG A 45 -14.91 0.46 -0.83
N PHE A 46 -14.35 -0.32 -1.75
CA PHE A 46 -14.19 0.05 -3.15
C PHE A 46 -15.54 0.19 -3.85
N LEU A 47 -16.48 -0.72 -3.59
CA LEU A 47 -17.85 -0.61 -4.09
C LEU A 47 -18.56 0.67 -3.59
N ARG A 48 -18.29 1.10 -2.35
CA ARG A 48 -18.89 2.30 -1.76
C ARG A 48 -18.39 3.60 -2.40
N HIS A 49 -17.10 3.68 -2.68
CA HIS A 49 -16.43 4.94 -3.08
C HIS A 49 -16.09 5.02 -4.57
N GLY A 50 -16.26 3.91 -5.30
CA GLY A 50 -15.88 3.81 -6.71
C GLY A 50 -14.39 4.08 -6.93
N PRO A 51 -13.95 4.38 -8.17
CA PRO A 51 -12.52 4.55 -8.50
C PRO A 51 -11.90 5.86 -7.98
N SER A 52 -12.64 6.65 -7.18
CA SER A 52 -12.14 7.91 -6.61
C SER A 52 -10.97 7.66 -5.64
N LEU A 53 -10.14 8.68 -5.39
CA LEU A 53 -9.06 8.57 -4.39
C LEU A 53 -9.58 8.33 -2.96
N ALA A 54 -10.87 8.63 -2.68
CA ALA A 54 -11.47 8.34 -1.39
C ALA A 54 -11.60 6.82 -1.10
N SER A 55 -11.59 5.99 -2.14
CA SER A 55 -11.64 4.53 -1.99
C SER A 55 -10.40 3.96 -1.30
N VAL A 56 -9.23 4.54 -1.58
CA VAL A 56 -7.94 4.12 -1.05
C VAL A 56 -7.44 5.02 0.09
N GLY A 57 -7.65 6.34 0.00
CA GLY A 57 -7.15 7.32 0.97
C GLY A 57 -7.98 7.45 2.25
N ASP A 58 -7.56 8.31 3.19
CA ASP A 58 -8.29 8.54 4.44
C ASP A 58 -9.67 9.19 4.19
N GLU A 59 -10.76 8.47 4.47
CA GLU A 59 -12.15 8.96 4.34
C GLU A 59 -12.46 10.25 5.13
N GLY A 60 -11.56 10.68 6.04
CA GLY A 60 -11.65 11.96 6.74
C GLY A 60 -11.01 13.15 6.02
N MET A 61 -10.39 12.94 4.86
CA MET A 61 -9.74 13.97 4.04
C MET A 61 -10.57 14.24 2.78
N SER A 62 -10.49 15.47 2.27
CA SER A 62 -10.99 15.80 0.93
C SER A 62 -10.13 15.16 -0.16
N GLU A 63 -10.68 14.97 -1.36
CA GLU A 63 -9.94 14.40 -2.48
C GLU A 63 -8.67 15.20 -2.84
N ALA A 64 -8.71 16.53 -2.69
CA ALA A 64 -7.54 17.38 -2.90
C ALA A 64 -6.45 17.14 -1.85
N GLU A 65 -6.81 16.97 -0.58
CA GLU A 65 -5.88 16.62 0.50
C GLU A 65 -5.25 15.24 0.26
N ILE A 66 -6.05 14.24 -0.13
CA ILE A 66 -5.58 12.89 -0.47
C ILE A 66 -4.61 12.97 -1.65
N ARG A 67 -5.00 13.65 -2.74
CA ARG A 67 -4.17 13.79 -3.95
C ARG A 67 -2.83 14.46 -3.65
N ALA A 68 -2.81 15.50 -2.82
CA ALA A 68 -1.58 16.18 -2.42
C ALA A 68 -0.66 15.27 -1.58
N ALA A 69 -1.24 14.49 -0.65
CA ALA A 69 -0.50 13.53 0.15
C ALA A 69 0.13 12.43 -0.72
N TYR A 70 -0.64 11.85 -1.64
CA TYR A 70 -0.15 10.86 -2.60
C TYR A 70 0.94 11.43 -3.51
N ALA A 71 0.78 12.66 -4.01
CA ALA A 71 1.79 13.31 -4.83
C ALA A 71 3.11 13.53 -4.07
N SER A 72 3.03 13.94 -2.81
CA SER A 72 4.20 14.10 -1.95
C SER A 72 4.90 12.76 -1.70
N GLN A 73 4.15 11.70 -1.37
CA GLN A 73 4.70 10.37 -1.11
C GLN A 73 5.29 9.75 -2.38
N ALA A 74 4.62 9.91 -3.54
CA ALA A 74 5.15 9.47 -4.83
C ALA A 74 6.45 10.20 -5.17
N GLY A 75 6.52 11.51 -4.97
CA GLY A 75 7.76 12.28 -5.16
C GLY A 75 8.92 11.76 -4.31
N GLU A 76 8.66 11.43 -3.04
CA GLU A 76 9.64 10.82 -2.15
C GLU A 76 10.10 9.44 -2.66
N ILE A 77 9.16 8.54 -2.96
CA ILE A 77 9.43 7.17 -3.44
C ILE A 77 10.23 7.18 -4.74
N PHE A 78 9.78 7.94 -5.73
CA PHE A 78 10.48 8.00 -7.02
C PHE A 78 11.85 8.66 -6.89
N GLY A 79 11.99 9.65 -5.99
CA GLY A 79 13.30 10.23 -5.68
C GLY A 79 14.26 9.22 -5.05
N MET A 80 13.79 8.32 -4.18
CA MET A 80 14.62 7.24 -3.61
C MET A 80 15.10 6.28 -4.71
N LEU A 81 14.19 5.87 -5.61
CA LEU A 81 14.52 4.99 -6.73
C LEU A 81 15.51 5.63 -7.70
N GLU A 82 15.34 6.91 -8.01
CA GLU A 82 16.25 7.68 -8.87
C GLU A 82 17.65 7.79 -8.25
N ARG A 83 17.76 8.16 -6.97
CA ARG A 83 19.07 8.23 -6.26
C ARG A 83 19.77 6.88 -6.20
N ALA A 84 19.01 5.79 -6.15
CA ALA A 84 19.55 4.43 -6.19
C ALA A 84 19.91 3.95 -7.61
N GLY A 85 19.71 4.77 -8.64
CA GLY A 85 20.04 4.48 -10.04
C GLY A 85 19.05 3.54 -10.74
N VAL A 86 17.80 3.47 -10.26
CA VAL A 86 16.78 2.58 -10.82
C VAL A 86 16.14 3.18 -12.07
N GLY A 87 16.33 2.53 -13.22
CA GLY A 87 15.68 2.90 -14.47
C GLY A 87 14.27 2.31 -14.61
N ILE A 88 13.24 3.08 -14.25
CA ILE A 88 11.83 2.63 -14.27
C ILE A 88 11.40 2.08 -15.64
N ALA A 89 11.69 2.78 -16.74
CA ALA A 89 11.21 2.40 -18.07
C ALA A 89 11.64 0.98 -18.50
N GLY A 90 12.82 0.53 -18.07
CA GLY A 90 13.38 -0.79 -18.40
C GLY A 90 13.13 -1.88 -17.35
N SER A 91 12.44 -1.57 -16.25
CA SER A 91 12.25 -2.50 -15.14
C SER A 91 11.01 -3.38 -15.34
N ARG A 92 11.06 -4.63 -14.84
CA ARG A 92 9.88 -5.43 -14.52
C ARG A 92 9.39 -5.02 -13.15
N LEU A 93 8.20 -4.40 -13.08
CA LEU A 93 7.68 -3.86 -11.83
C LEU A 93 6.43 -4.60 -11.36
N LEU A 94 6.44 -4.96 -10.07
CA LEU A 94 5.29 -5.46 -9.34
C LEU A 94 4.79 -4.40 -8.35
N GLU A 95 3.52 -4.05 -8.43
CA GLU A 95 2.83 -3.22 -7.44
C GLU A 95 1.88 -4.08 -6.60
N ILE A 96 2.15 -4.16 -5.30
CA ILE A 96 1.27 -4.81 -4.32
C ILE A 96 0.28 -3.79 -3.79
N GLY A 97 -1.00 -4.13 -3.82
CA GLY A 97 -2.13 -3.27 -3.48
C GLY A 97 -2.35 -2.14 -4.49
N CYS A 98 -2.47 -2.48 -5.78
CA CYS A 98 -2.55 -1.45 -6.83
C CYS A 98 -3.83 -0.60 -6.80
N GLY A 99 -4.85 -1.02 -6.05
CA GLY A 99 -6.04 -0.24 -5.73
C GLY A 99 -6.68 0.40 -6.95
N ASN A 100 -6.83 1.73 -6.93
CA ASN A 100 -7.41 2.50 -8.03
C ASN A 100 -6.40 2.88 -9.14
N GLY A 101 -5.16 2.40 -9.08
CA GLY A 101 -4.12 2.60 -10.09
C GLY A 101 -3.40 3.93 -10.04
N TYR A 102 -3.36 4.61 -8.89
CA TYR A 102 -2.60 5.86 -8.76
C TYR A 102 -1.12 5.69 -9.14
N TYR A 103 -0.42 4.69 -8.59
CA TYR A 103 0.99 4.47 -8.92
C TYR A 103 1.16 3.88 -10.32
N ALA A 104 0.23 3.04 -10.81
CA ALA A 104 0.21 2.60 -12.21
C ALA A 104 0.26 3.79 -13.19
N GLU A 105 -0.52 4.85 -12.93
CA GLU A 105 -0.49 6.09 -13.72
C GLU A 105 0.89 6.78 -13.68
N GLN A 106 1.45 6.92 -12.47
CA GLN A 106 2.75 7.55 -12.27
C GLN A 106 3.90 6.78 -12.93
N LEU A 107 3.82 5.45 -12.91
CA LEU A 107 4.79 4.56 -13.52
C LEU A 107 4.69 4.57 -15.04
N ARG A 108 3.47 4.55 -15.58
CA ARG A 108 3.22 4.70 -17.02
C ARG A 108 3.76 6.02 -17.55
N ALA A 109 3.55 7.13 -16.83
CA ALA A 109 4.09 8.44 -17.17
C ALA A 109 5.63 8.48 -17.19
N ARG A 110 6.29 7.55 -16.49
CA ARG A 110 7.76 7.36 -16.47
C ARG A 110 8.24 6.33 -17.49
N GLY A 111 7.39 5.92 -18.43
CA GLY A 111 7.73 5.03 -19.52
C GLY A 111 7.77 3.54 -19.15
N LEU A 112 7.23 3.14 -17.99
CA LEU A 112 7.17 1.72 -17.62
C LEU A 112 6.35 0.93 -18.64
N ALA A 113 6.96 -0.12 -19.19
CA ALA A 113 6.32 -1.04 -20.13
C ALA A 113 5.88 -2.35 -19.46
N GLN A 114 6.67 -2.90 -18.53
CA GLN A 114 6.43 -4.20 -17.90
C GLN A 114 5.91 -4.00 -16.48
N TYR A 115 4.58 -3.96 -16.35
CA TYR A 115 3.88 -3.74 -15.09
C TYR A 115 2.96 -4.91 -14.74
N GLN A 116 3.00 -5.30 -13.48
CA GLN A 116 2.09 -6.25 -12.86
C GLN A 116 1.50 -5.64 -11.60
N GLY A 117 0.18 -5.45 -11.56
CA GLY A 117 -0.57 -5.11 -10.37
C GLY A 117 -1.04 -6.37 -9.65
N PHE A 118 -0.99 -6.36 -8.32
CA PHE A 118 -1.47 -7.42 -7.46
C PHE A 118 -2.33 -6.80 -6.37
N ASP A 119 -3.57 -7.26 -6.19
CA ASP A 119 -4.48 -6.69 -5.20
C ASP A 119 -5.41 -7.76 -4.61
N ILE A 120 -5.84 -7.58 -3.36
CA ILE A 120 -6.75 -8.51 -2.66
C ILE A 120 -8.15 -8.51 -3.28
N THR A 121 -8.49 -7.46 -4.01
CA THR A 121 -9.74 -7.31 -4.76
C THR A 121 -9.46 -6.99 -6.24
N ASP A 122 -10.34 -7.45 -7.13
CA ASP A 122 -10.28 -7.20 -8.57
C ASP A 122 -11.24 -6.08 -9.02
N ALA A 123 -11.87 -5.37 -8.08
CA ALA A 123 -12.96 -4.43 -8.35
C ALA A 123 -12.64 -3.35 -9.40
N PHE A 124 -11.38 -2.92 -9.50
CA PHE A 124 -10.95 -1.91 -10.46
C PHE A 124 -10.17 -2.45 -11.66
N PHE A 125 -9.88 -3.75 -11.73
CA PHE A 125 -9.09 -4.31 -12.83
C PHE A 125 -9.66 -4.04 -14.23
N PRO A 126 -10.98 -4.12 -14.48
CA PRO A 126 -11.54 -3.77 -15.79
C PRO A 126 -11.20 -2.33 -16.22
N LEU A 127 -11.40 -1.36 -15.30
CA LEU A 127 -11.08 0.05 -15.54
C LEU A 127 -9.58 0.26 -15.75
N LEU A 128 -8.74 -0.41 -14.96
CA LEU A 128 -7.29 -0.28 -15.05
C LEU A 128 -6.74 -0.87 -16.36
N ARG A 129 -7.30 -1.98 -16.85
CA ARG A 129 -6.92 -2.57 -18.14
C ARG A 129 -7.32 -1.66 -19.31
N GLU A 130 -8.46 -0.98 -19.22
CA GLU A 130 -8.88 0.01 -20.21
C GLU A 130 -7.96 1.23 -20.19
N LYS A 131 -7.65 1.76 -19.00
CA LYS A 131 -6.79 2.95 -18.82
C LYS A 131 -5.33 2.68 -19.18
N PHE A 132 -4.82 1.48 -18.91
CA PHE A 132 -3.42 1.10 -19.11
C PHE A 132 -3.28 -0.18 -19.95
N PRO A 133 -3.50 -0.12 -21.27
CA PRO A 133 -3.31 -1.26 -22.15
C PRO A 133 -1.88 -1.82 -22.05
N GLY A 134 -1.77 -3.15 -21.88
CA GLY A 134 -0.52 -3.87 -21.70
C GLY A 134 -0.06 -4.05 -20.25
N PHE A 135 -0.72 -3.41 -19.28
CA PHE A 135 -0.51 -3.70 -17.86
C PHE A 135 -1.32 -4.93 -17.44
N HIS A 136 -0.73 -5.76 -16.60
CA HIS A 136 -1.35 -7.01 -16.13
C HIS A 136 -1.78 -6.87 -14.67
N TYR A 137 -2.83 -7.59 -14.29
CA TYR A 137 -3.42 -7.52 -12.95
C TYR A 137 -3.84 -8.91 -12.48
N VAL A 138 -3.45 -9.27 -11.25
CA VAL A 138 -3.78 -10.54 -10.60
C VAL A 138 -4.42 -10.26 -9.25
N ARG A 139 -5.49 -10.98 -8.95
CA ARG A 139 -6.12 -10.94 -7.63
C ARG A 139 -5.43 -11.94 -6.72
N GLY A 140 -5.12 -11.54 -5.49
CA GLY A 140 -4.60 -12.43 -4.46
C GLY A 140 -4.36 -11.71 -3.14
N ASP A 141 -4.30 -12.48 -2.06
CA ASP A 141 -3.91 -11.98 -0.74
C ASP A 141 -2.40 -12.13 -0.58
N ILE A 142 -1.65 -11.04 -0.48
CA ILE A 142 -0.18 -11.10 -0.39
C ILE A 142 0.31 -11.91 0.82
N THR A 143 -0.53 -12.08 1.84
CA THR A 143 -0.22 -12.86 3.05
C THR A 143 -0.30 -14.37 2.81
N ALA A 144 -0.91 -14.83 1.72
CA ALA A 144 -1.11 -16.25 1.39
C ALA A 144 -0.62 -16.61 -0.02
N ASP A 145 -0.70 -15.66 -0.95
CA ASP A 145 -0.49 -15.85 -2.37
C ASP A 145 0.78 -15.14 -2.85
N ARG A 146 1.32 -15.66 -3.95
CA ARG A 146 2.37 -15.05 -4.75
C ARG A 146 2.12 -15.37 -6.20
N ILE A 147 2.68 -14.57 -7.09
CA ILE A 147 2.68 -14.85 -8.52
C ILE A 147 4.04 -15.36 -8.96
N GLU A 148 4.06 -16.08 -10.08
CA GLU A 148 5.31 -16.55 -10.68
C GLU A 148 6.10 -15.39 -11.27
N GLY A 149 7.42 -15.48 -11.18
CA GLY A 149 8.36 -14.50 -11.73
C GLY A 149 9.15 -13.76 -10.67
N GLU A 150 10.20 -13.10 -11.14
CA GLU A 150 11.07 -12.22 -10.34
C GLU A 150 11.02 -10.81 -10.91
N PHE A 151 10.82 -9.80 -10.06
CA PHE A 151 10.64 -8.40 -10.43
C PHE A 151 11.85 -7.57 -10.02
N ASP A 152 12.27 -6.66 -10.90
CA ASP A 152 13.42 -5.78 -10.67
C ASP A 152 13.08 -4.68 -9.65
N VAL A 153 11.80 -4.28 -9.60
CA VAL A 153 11.25 -3.35 -8.63
C VAL A 153 9.93 -3.89 -8.08
N VAL A 154 9.80 -3.95 -6.76
CA VAL A 154 8.53 -4.23 -6.08
C VAL A 154 8.13 -3.00 -5.26
N LEU A 155 6.92 -2.50 -5.50
CA LEU A 155 6.31 -1.42 -4.72
C LEU A 155 5.22 -2.01 -3.83
N MET A 156 5.24 -1.68 -2.54
CA MET A 156 4.15 -1.94 -1.62
C MET A 156 3.89 -0.66 -0.84
N VAL A 157 2.87 0.08 -1.26
CA VAL A 157 2.55 1.42 -0.77
C VAL A 157 1.12 1.47 -0.26
N ASP A 158 0.93 1.92 0.98
CA ASP A 158 -0.37 1.95 1.68
C ASP A 158 -1.04 0.56 1.75
N VAL A 159 -0.23 -0.48 1.99
CA VAL A 159 -0.67 -1.87 2.14
C VAL A 159 -0.21 -2.49 3.46
N ILE A 160 1.07 -2.29 3.82
CA ILE A 160 1.70 -2.99 4.94
C ILE A 160 0.98 -2.71 6.27
N GLU A 161 0.43 -1.51 6.43
CA GLU A 161 -0.34 -1.12 7.61
C GLU A 161 -1.68 -1.84 7.73
N HIS A 162 -2.17 -2.43 6.64
CA HIS A 162 -3.40 -3.21 6.58
C HIS A 162 -3.17 -4.70 6.84
N ILE A 163 -1.91 -5.09 7.05
CA ILE A 163 -1.55 -6.41 7.54
C ILE A 163 -1.28 -6.26 9.04
N VAL A 164 -2.22 -6.69 9.88
CA VAL A 164 -2.26 -6.26 11.30
C VAL A 164 -1.68 -7.28 12.30
N THR A 165 -1.42 -8.51 11.87
CA THR A 165 -0.83 -9.58 12.70
C THR A 165 0.61 -9.86 12.29
N ASP A 166 1.43 -10.30 13.25
CA ASP A 166 2.86 -10.56 13.02
C ASP A 166 3.08 -11.77 12.07
N ASP A 167 2.23 -12.78 12.12
CA ASP A 167 2.28 -13.94 11.22
C ASP A 167 1.97 -13.57 9.77
N LYS A 168 0.94 -12.75 9.54
CA LYS A 168 0.61 -12.27 8.20
C LYS A 168 1.67 -11.33 7.66
N LEU A 169 2.27 -10.48 8.51
CA LEU A 169 3.38 -9.62 8.09
C LEU A 169 4.56 -10.47 7.60
N ARG A 170 4.98 -11.47 8.40
CA ARG A 170 6.07 -12.38 8.00
C ARG A 170 5.77 -13.10 6.69
N SER A 171 4.54 -13.61 6.54
CA SER A 171 4.13 -14.33 5.33
C SER A 171 4.12 -13.42 4.10
N ALA A 172 3.58 -12.21 4.23
CA ALA A 172 3.57 -11.22 3.14
C ALA A 172 4.98 -10.79 2.73
N LEU A 173 5.85 -10.49 3.69
CA LEU A 173 7.23 -10.08 3.41
C LEU A 173 8.06 -11.23 2.83
N ALA A 174 7.79 -12.48 3.22
CA ALA A 174 8.39 -13.65 2.58
C ALA A 174 7.94 -13.81 1.11
N ASN A 175 6.65 -13.62 0.82
CA ASN A 175 6.13 -13.67 -0.55
C ASN A 175 6.69 -12.54 -1.41
N VAL A 176 6.73 -11.30 -0.88
CA VAL A 176 7.39 -10.16 -1.54
C VAL A 176 8.85 -10.48 -1.82
N GLY A 177 9.58 -11.00 -0.81
CA GLY A 177 10.98 -11.37 -0.95
C GLY A 177 11.22 -12.45 -2.01
N ALA A 178 10.31 -13.42 -2.13
CA ALA A 178 10.37 -14.45 -3.16
C ALA A 178 10.14 -13.89 -4.58
N MET A 179 9.28 -12.87 -4.71
CA MET A 179 8.98 -12.22 -5.99
C MET A 179 10.00 -11.14 -6.38
N THR A 180 10.79 -10.60 -5.46
CA THR A 180 11.87 -9.66 -5.83
C THR A 180 13.05 -10.40 -6.45
N ALA A 181 13.55 -9.94 -7.60
CA ALA A 181 14.74 -10.49 -8.25
C ALA A 181 16.00 -10.29 -7.40
N ARG A 182 17.03 -11.13 -7.59
CA ARG A 182 18.34 -10.89 -6.97
C ARG A 182 18.93 -9.56 -7.47
N GLY A 183 19.35 -8.69 -6.56
CA GLY A 183 19.75 -7.31 -6.88
C GLY A 183 18.58 -6.35 -7.11
N GLY A 184 17.34 -6.85 -7.13
CA GLY A 184 16.13 -6.06 -7.29
C GLY A 184 15.81 -5.22 -6.05
N MET A 185 14.95 -4.23 -6.24
CA MET A 185 14.58 -3.23 -5.24
C MET A 185 13.18 -3.46 -4.70
N LEU A 186 13.01 -3.23 -3.40
CA LEU A 186 11.72 -3.21 -2.72
C LEU A 186 11.53 -1.84 -2.08
N VAL A 187 10.42 -1.18 -2.40
CA VAL A 187 9.96 0.03 -1.73
C VAL A 187 8.77 -0.32 -0.85
N LEU A 188 8.86 0.05 0.44
CA LEU A 188 7.81 -0.15 1.43
C LEU A 188 7.42 1.17 2.08
N ALA A 189 6.13 1.50 2.04
CA ALA A 189 5.56 2.63 2.76
C ALA A 189 4.08 2.35 3.13
N PRO A 190 3.55 2.92 4.22
CA PRO A 190 4.25 3.63 5.26
C PRO A 190 4.94 2.70 6.26
N VAL A 191 6.07 3.16 6.79
CA VAL A 191 6.71 2.62 7.99
C VAL A 191 6.88 3.72 9.02
N ALA A 192 7.04 3.36 10.30
CA ALA A 192 7.14 4.30 11.40
C ALA A 192 8.45 4.14 12.19
N PRO A 193 8.86 5.13 12.99
CA PRO A 193 9.96 4.94 13.95
C PRO A 193 9.63 3.93 15.05
N ARG A 194 8.34 3.74 15.37
CA ARG A 194 7.86 2.80 16.40
C ARG A 194 6.55 2.15 15.95
N GLY A 195 6.42 0.85 16.22
CA GLY A 195 5.22 0.09 15.92
C GLY A 195 4.05 0.54 16.78
N ARG A 196 2.86 0.65 16.19
CA ARG A 196 1.61 0.95 16.92
C ARG A 196 0.39 0.46 16.16
N ARG A 197 -0.48 -0.30 16.82
CA ARG A 197 -1.83 -0.54 16.33
C ARG A 197 -2.67 0.73 16.47
N SER A 198 -3.34 1.14 15.40
CA SER A 198 -4.13 2.38 15.36
C SER A 198 -5.62 2.13 15.22
N LEU A 199 -6.03 1.14 14.41
CA LEU A 199 -7.41 0.70 14.24
C LEU A 199 -7.43 -0.83 14.13
N PHE A 200 -8.62 -1.43 14.10
CA PHE A 200 -8.74 -2.89 13.94
C PHE A 200 -8.07 -3.39 12.65
N TYR A 201 -8.07 -2.58 11.59
CA TYR A 201 -7.50 -2.84 10.25
C TYR A 201 -6.24 -2.00 9.93
N VAL A 202 -5.68 -1.28 10.92
CA VAL A 202 -4.49 -0.43 10.72
C VAL A 202 -3.48 -0.63 11.84
N ARG A 203 -2.29 -1.13 11.50
CA ARG A 203 -1.11 -1.21 12.37
C ARG A 203 0.07 -0.55 11.67
N PHE A 204 0.62 0.50 12.26
CA PHE A 204 1.88 1.05 11.79
C PHE A 204 3.02 0.16 12.26
N TRP A 205 3.80 -0.38 11.34
CA TRP A 205 4.98 -1.18 11.63
C TRP A 205 6.21 -0.30 11.76
N SER A 206 7.09 -0.60 12.70
CA SER A 206 8.38 0.07 12.77
C SER A 206 9.29 -0.34 11.62
N GLN A 207 10.21 0.53 11.23
CA GLN A 207 11.20 0.19 10.21
C GLN A 207 12.02 -1.06 10.59
N ASP A 208 12.31 -1.24 11.88
CA ASP A 208 13.14 -2.35 12.34
C ASP A 208 12.35 -3.67 12.40
N GLU A 209 11.06 -3.65 12.73
CA GLU A 209 10.16 -4.81 12.57
C GLU A 209 10.14 -5.28 11.11
N VAL A 210 10.03 -4.34 10.17
CA VAL A 210 9.97 -4.66 8.72
C VAL A 210 11.31 -5.19 8.21
N VAL A 211 12.42 -4.52 8.53
CA VAL A 211 13.76 -4.96 8.13
C VAL A 211 14.09 -6.33 8.73
N GLY A 212 13.75 -6.57 9.99
CA GLY A 212 13.97 -7.86 10.65
C GLY A 212 13.19 -9.03 10.04
N ALA A 213 12.06 -8.74 9.37
CA ALA A 213 11.24 -9.73 8.69
C ALA A 213 11.63 -9.96 7.20
N LEU A 214 12.68 -9.29 6.71
CA LEU A 214 13.19 -9.41 5.33
C LEU A 214 14.65 -9.88 5.31
N PRO A 215 14.94 -11.13 5.73
CA PRO A 215 16.30 -11.66 5.63
C PRO A 215 16.75 -11.69 4.16
N GLY A 216 18.02 -11.32 3.91
CA GLY A 216 18.58 -11.22 2.56
C GLY A 216 18.32 -9.89 1.85
N PHE A 217 17.67 -8.93 2.52
CA PHE A 217 17.59 -7.56 2.04
C PHE A 217 18.56 -6.64 2.78
N GLN A 218 19.19 -5.73 2.04
CA GLN A 218 19.99 -4.64 2.56
C GLN A 218 19.21 -3.34 2.43
N VAL A 219 19.20 -2.52 3.49
CA VAL A 219 18.64 -1.17 3.43
C VAL A 219 19.53 -0.30 2.55
N VAL A 220 18.96 0.26 1.49
CA VAL A 220 19.61 1.23 0.60
C VAL A 220 19.37 2.64 1.11
N GLU A 221 18.13 2.97 1.45
CA GLU A 221 17.74 4.28 1.96
C GLU A 221 16.59 4.14 2.98
N ARG A 222 16.63 4.97 4.03
CA ARG A 222 15.54 5.15 4.98
C ARG A 222 15.02 6.58 4.88
N SER A 223 13.72 6.72 4.79
CA SER A 223 13.05 8.00 5.02
C SER A 223 12.30 7.98 6.36
N GLY A 224 11.65 9.09 6.71
CA GLY A 224 10.78 9.13 7.89
C GLY A 224 9.57 8.18 7.78
N ARG A 225 9.17 7.81 6.55
CA ARG A 225 7.95 7.03 6.28
C ARG A 225 8.10 5.92 5.24
N ALA A 226 9.26 5.75 4.62
CA ALA A 226 9.49 4.74 3.59
C ALA A 226 10.85 4.04 3.77
N LEU A 227 10.93 2.82 3.25
CA LEU A 227 12.17 2.05 3.10
C LEU A 227 12.41 1.76 1.63
N LEU A 228 13.65 1.92 1.18
CA LEU A 228 14.16 1.32 -0.04
C LEU A 228 15.18 0.24 0.34
N LEU A 229 14.93 -0.98 -0.12
CA LEU A 229 15.70 -2.18 0.21
C LEU A 229 16.16 -2.86 -1.07
N ARG A 230 17.33 -3.50 -1.05
CA ARG A 230 17.89 -4.30 -2.15
C ARG A 230 18.07 -5.75 -1.73
N LYS A 231 17.55 -6.69 -2.53
CA LYS A 231 17.77 -8.12 -2.33
C LYS A 231 19.21 -8.51 -2.72
N GLN A 232 19.90 -9.26 -1.87
CA GLN A 232 21.29 -9.72 -2.08
C GLN A 232 21.36 -10.99 -2.93
#